data_AF-A0A7L3EXH5-F1
#
_entry.id   AF-A0A7L3EXH5-F1
#
_cell.length_a   1.000
_cell.length_b   1.000
_cell.length_c   1.000
_cell.angle_alpha   90.00
_cell.angle_beta   90.00
_cell.angle_gamma   90.00
#
_symmetry.space_group_name_H-M   'P 1'
#
loop_
_entity.id
_entity.type
_entity.pdbx_description
1 polymer ?
#
loop_
_entity_poly.entity_id
_entity_poly.type
_entity_poly.pdbx_seq_one_letter_code
_entity_poly.pdbx_strand_id
1 'polypeptide(L)'
;RLREHVADKTKLPILIFPEGTCINNTSVMMFKKGSFEIGGTIYPVAIKYDPQFGDAFWNSSKYNIVSYLLRIMTSWAIVCNVWYLPPMVRKEGEDAVQFANRVKSAIARQGGLTELPW
;
A
#
# COMPACT_ATOMS: atom_id res chain seq x y z
N ARG A 1 -4.50 3.44 23.30
CA ARG A 1 -4.63 2.08 22.73
C ARG A 1 -3.61 1.76 21.63
N LEU A 2 -3.73 2.25 20.37
CA LEU A 2 -2.73 1.92 19.32
C LEU A 2 -1.33 2.50 19.62
N ARG A 3 -1.26 3.74 20.13
CA ARG A 3 0.00 4.36 20.60
C ARG A 3 0.72 3.54 21.66
N GLU A 4 -0.02 3.08 22.66
CA GLU A 4 0.50 2.24 23.75
C GLU A 4 0.90 0.85 23.26
N HIS A 5 0.27 0.36 22.19
CA HIS A 5 0.65 -0.91 21.56
C HIS A 5 2.00 -0.77 20.83
N VAL A 6 2.18 0.31 20.06
CA VAL A 6 3.43 0.57 19.32
C VAL A 6 4.61 0.86 20.25
N ALA A 7 4.36 1.44 21.43
CA ALA A 7 5.40 1.72 22.42
C ALA A 7 5.93 0.45 23.13
N ASP A 8 5.14 -0.62 23.15
CA ASP A 8 5.48 -1.86 23.84
C ASP A 8 6.19 -2.84 22.89
N LYS A 9 7.52 -2.98 23.08
CA LYS A 9 8.36 -3.86 22.25
C LYS A 9 8.06 -5.35 22.41
N THR A 10 7.30 -5.74 23.43
CA THR A 10 6.90 -7.15 23.65
C THR A 10 5.69 -7.55 22.81
N LYS A 11 4.96 -6.57 22.26
CA LYS A 11 3.78 -6.80 21.44
C LYS A 11 4.14 -7.00 19.97
N LEU A 12 3.29 -7.74 19.27
CA LEU A 12 3.47 -8.02 17.85
C LEU A 12 3.36 -6.73 17.00
N PRO A 13 4.13 -6.64 15.89
CA PRO A 13 4.02 -5.53 14.95
C PRO A 13 2.62 -5.43 14.36
N ILE A 14 2.17 -4.19 14.10
CA ILE A 14 0.86 -3.94 13.49
C ILE A 14 1.05 -3.79 11.97
N LEU A 15 0.30 -4.56 11.20
CA LEU A 15 0.16 -4.38 9.76
C LEU A 15 -1.01 -3.43 9.48
N ILE A 16 -0.75 -2.35 8.75
CA ILE A 16 -1.76 -1.36 8.36
C ILE A 16 -1.80 -1.22 6.83
N PHE A 17 -3.01 -1.10 6.28
CA PHE A 17 -3.25 -0.75 4.89
C PHE A 17 -3.82 0.68 4.83
N PRO A 18 -2.97 1.71 4.79
CA PRO A 18 -3.42 3.10 4.93
C PRO A 18 -4.27 3.61 3.76
N GLU A 19 -4.26 2.92 2.62
CA GLU A 19 -5.06 3.20 1.43
C GLU A 19 -6.52 2.75 1.58
N GLY A 20 -6.79 1.73 2.40
CA GLY A 20 -8.15 1.25 2.71
C GLY A 20 -8.86 0.47 1.60
N THR A 21 -8.36 0.48 0.36
CA THR A 21 -8.88 -0.33 -0.77
C THR A 21 -7.74 -0.80 -1.67
N CYS A 22 -7.85 -1.99 -2.28
CA CYS A 22 -6.93 -2.41 -3.35
C CYS A 22 -7.21 -1.59 -4.61
N ILE A 23 -6.20 -0.91 -5.14
CA ILE A 23 -6.36 -0.04 -6.32
C ILE A 23 -5.61 -0.65 -7.50
N ASN A 24 -6.06 -0.25 -8.70
CA ASN A 24 -5.41 -0.50 -9.97
C ASN A 24 -3.88 -0.27 -9.83
N ASN A 25 -3.05 -1.22 -10.29
CA ASN A 25 -1.57 -1.23 -10.18
C ASN A 25 -0.85 -0.06 -10.89
N THR A 26 -1.50 1.07 -11.07
CA THR A 26 -1.04 2.26 -11.77
C THR A 26 -0.78 3.43 -10.82
N SER A 27 -1.46 3.49 -9.67
CA SER A 27 -1.47 4.69 -8.82
C SER A 27 -1.61 4.34 -7.35
N VAL A 28 -0.97 5.12 -6.48
CA VAL A 28 -1.14 5.04 -5.02
C VAL A 28 -2.08 6.16 -4.56
N MET A 29 -3.18 5.82 -3.88
CA MET A 29 -4.09 6.82 -3.32
C MET A 29 -3.59 7.47 -2.03
N MET A 30 -4.36 8.42 -1.51
CA MET A 30 -4.02 9.14 -0.29
C MET A 30 -4.11 8.21 0.92
N PHE A 31 -3.09 8.26 1.76
CA PHE A 31 -3.09 7.55 3.02
C PHE A 31 -3.98 8.24 4.05
N LYS A 32 -4.78 7.47 4.79
CA LYS A 32 -5.59 8.01 5.89
C LYS A 32 -4.66 8.57 6.98
N LYS A 33 -4.85 9.86 7.31
CA LYS A 33 -4.02 10.62 8.28
C LYS A 33 -3.85 9.90 9.63
N GLY A 34 -4.90 9.26 10.12
CA GLY A 34 -4.90 8.58 11.42
C GLY A 34 -3.86 7.46 11.56
N SER A 35 -3.45 6.83 10.45
CA SER A 35 -2.42 5.77 10.47
C SER A 35 -1.01 6.29 10.76
N PHE A 36 -0.75 7.57 10.48
CA PHE A 36 0.57 8.20 10.62
C PHE A 36 0.68 9.12 11.85
N GLU A 37 -0.43 9.39 12.54
CA GLU A 37 -0.46 10.17 13.78
C GLU A 37 -0.01 9.37 15.01
N ILE A 38 -0.02 8.04 14.94
CA ILE A 38 0.26 7.16 16.08
C ILE A 38 1.69 7.38 16.62
N GLY A 39 2.66 7.74 15.77
CA GLY A 39 4.04 7.95 16.19
C GLY A 39 4.75 6.61 16.45
N GLY A 40 5.89 6.41 15.80
CA GLY A 40 6.62 5.14 15.79
C GLY A 40 7.48 4.98 14.53
N THR A 41 8.25 3.90 14.47
CA THR A 41 9.00 3.54 13.26
C THR A 41 8.08 2.81 12.30
N ILE A 42 7.93 3.33 11.09
CA ILE A 42 7.13 2.69 10.03
C ILE A 42 8.08 1.96 9.08
N TYR A 43 7.73 0.72 8.74
CA TYR A 43 8.40 -0.07 7.72
C TYR A 43 7.53 -0.09 6.47
N PRO A 44 7.86 0.70 5.44
CA PRO A 44 7.06 0.73 4.21
C PRO A 44 7.23 -0.58 3.46
N VAL A 45 6.14 -1.10 2.91
CA VAL A 45 6.15 -2.27 2.04
C VAL A 45 5.47 -1.89 0.73
N ALA A 46 6.19 -2.05 -0.38
CA ALA A 46 5.61 -1.89 -1.71
C ALA A 46 5.19 -3.27 -2.23
N ILE A 47 3.95 -3.36 -2.72
CA ILE A 47 3.38 -4.59 -3.27
C ILE A 47 2.88 -4.27 -4.67
N LYS A 48 3.31 -5.02 -5.67
CA LYS A 48 2.87 -4.85 -7.07
C LYS A 48 2.52 -6.20 -7.66
N TYR A 49 1.30 -6.31 -8.19
CA TYR A 49 0.87 -7.48 -8.93
C TYR A 49 1.22 -7.36 -10.41
N ASP A 50 1.66 -8.46 -11.01
CA ASP A 50 1.90 -8.52 -12.44
C ASP A 50 0.59 -8.81 -13.20
N PRO A 51 0.08 -7.85 -13.99
CA PRO A 51 -1.19 -8.01 -14.70
C PRO A 51 -1.17 -9.11 -15.78
N GLN A 52 0.01 -9.63 -16.16
CA GLN A 52 0.15 -10.74 -17.08
C GLN A 52 -0.38 -12.06 -16.49
N PHE A 53 -0.22 -12.25 -15.17
CA PHE A 53 -0.62 -13.45 -14.45
C PHE A 53 -1.96 -13.28 -13.73
N GLY A 54 -2.56 -12.10 -13.75
CA GLY A 54 -3.88 -11.91 -13.17
C GLY A 54 -4.04 -10.49 -12.70
N ASP A 55 -5.19 -9.89 -13.00
CA ASP A 55 -5.52 -8.59 -12.48
C ASP A 55 -6.14 -8.76 -11.10
N ALA A 56 -5.47 -8.29 -10.06
CA ALA A 56 -6.01 -8.29 -8.70
C ALA A 56 -7.17 -7.28 -8.54
N PHE A 57 -7.40 -6.45 -9.56
CA PHE A 57 -8.41 -5.42 -9.58
C PHE A 57 -9.43 -5.67 -10.71
N TRP A 58 -10.72 -5.72 -10.35
CA TRP A 58 -11.80 -5.78 -11.32
C TRP A 58 -12.04 -4.39 -11.93
N ASN A 59 -11.68 -4.19 -13.20
CA ASN A 59 -12.07 -3.00 -13.96
C ASN A 59 -13.33 -3.28 -14.79
N SER A 60 -14.50 -2.88 -14.27
CA SER A 60 -15.82 -3.08 -14.91
C SER A 60 -16.00 -2.30 -16.20
N SER A 61 -15.23 -1.24 -16.43
CA SER A 61 -15.28 -0.47 -17.67
C SER A 61 -14.49 -1.13 -18.81
N LYS A 62 -13.54 -2.01 -18.49
CA LYS A 62 -12.67 -2.67 -19.48
C LYS A 62 -13.04 -4.13 -19.73
N TYR A 63 -13.60 -4.82 -18.74
CA TYR A 63 -13.97 -6.22 -18.83
C TYR A 63 -15.41 -6.44 -18.34
N ASN A 64 -16.16 -7.28 -19.04
CA ASN A 64 -17.48 -7.75 -18.62
C ASN A 64 -17.32 -8.85 -17.55
N ILE A 65 -18.25 -8.94 -16.59
CA ILE A 65 -18.25 -9.87 -15.44
C ILE A 65 -17.79 -11.30 -15.81
N VAL A 66 -18.30 -11.80 -16.92
CA VAL A 66 -18.03 -13.15 -17.42
C VAL A 66 -16.58 -13.31 -17.92
N SER A 67 -16.04 -12.32 -18.64
CA SER A 67 -14.70 -12.45 -19.24
C SER A 67 -13.59 -12.38 -18.21
N TYR A 68 -13.72 -11.59 -17.14
CA TYR A 68 -12.74 -11.63 -16.06
C TYR A 68 -12.95 -12.79 -15.09
N LEU A 69 -14.17 -13.29 -14.87
CA LEU A 69 -14.36 -14.56 -14.15
C LEU A 69 -13.63 -15.70 -14.88
N LEU A 70 -13.80 -15.81 -16.19
CA LEU A 70 -13.05 -16.78 -16.99
C LEU A 70 -11.55 -16.57 -16.87
N ARG A 71 -11.05 -15.33 -16.93
CA ARG A 71 -9.63 -15.00 -16.81
C ARG A 71 -9.04 -15.32 -15.43
N ILE A 72 -9.79 -15.18 -14.34
CA ILE A 72 -9.37 -15.63 -13.01
C ILE A 72 -9.33 -17.15 -12.97
N MET A 73 -10.39 -17.81 -13.42
CA MET A 73 -10.48 -19.28 -13.37
C MET A 73 -9.44 -19.97 -14.26
N THR A 74 -9.00 -19.33 -15.34
CA THR A 74 -7.97 -19.86 -16.25
C THR A 74 -6.57 -19.34 -15.94
N SER A 75 -6.40 -18.45 -14.96
CA SER A 75 -5.06 -18.03 -14.56
C SER A 75 -4.44 -19.03 -13.60
N TRP A 76 -3.26 -19.52 -13.94
CA TRP A 76 -2.55 -20.59 -13.22
C TRP A 76 -1.71 -20.08 -12.04
N ALA A 77 -1.43 -18.78 -11.96
CA ALA A 77 -0.64 -18.17 -10.90
C ALA A 77 -1.01 -16.70 -10.77
N ILE A 78 -0.80 -16.11 -9.58
CA ILE A 78 -0.79 -14.65 -9.40
C ILE A 78 0.63 -14.29 -8.96
N VAL A 79 1.33 -13.50 -9.77
CA VAL A 79 2.70 -13.06 -9.46
C VAL A 79 2.63 -11.73 -8.73
N CYS A 80 3.21 -11.71 -7.53
CA CYS A 80 3.24 -10.54 -6.66
C CYS A 80 4.69 -10.21 -6.29
N ASN A 81 5.13 -9.01 -6.63
CA ASN A 81 6.42 -8.49 -6.22
C ASN A 81 6.26 -7.70 -4.92
N VAL A 82 6.99 -8.11 -3.89
CA VAL A 82 6.96 -7.49 -2.56
C VAL A 82 8.34 -6.94 -2.24
N TRP A 83 8.41 -5.64 -1.94
CA TRP A 83 9.62 -4.97 -1.51
C TRP A 83 9.45 -4.44 -0.09
N TYR A 84 10.37 -4.82 0.79
CA TYR A 84 10.51 -4.24 2.11
C TYR A 84 11.47 -3.04 2.02
N LEU A 85 10.98 -1.85 2.37
CA LEU A 85 11.79 -0.63 2.33
C LEU A 85 12.42 -0.35 3.70
N PRO A 86 13.49 0.47 3.73
CA PRO A 86 14.12 0.89 4.98
C PRO A 86 13.13 1.59 5.94
N PRO A 87 13.35 1.47 7.27
CA PRO A 87 12.50 2.11 8.26
C PRO A 87 12.46 3.63 8.07
N MET A 88 11.28 4.20 8.26
CA MET A 88 11.03 5.63 8.18
C MET A 88 10.46 6.11 9.52
N VAL A 89 11.08 7.14 10.08
CA VAL A 89 10.63 7.85 11.27
C VAL A 89 10.22 9.27 10.90
N ARG A 90 9.29 9.85 11.65
CA ARG A 90 8.87 11.25 11.47
C ARG A 90 10.05 12.18 11.82
N LYS A 91 10.34 13.15 10.95
CA LYS A 91 11.39 14.16 11.19
C LYS A 91 10.92 15.21 12.19
N GLU A 92 11.87 15.93 12.78
CA GLU A 92 11.57 17.10 13.61
C GLU A 92 10.86 18.18 12.77
N GLY A 93 9.70 18.66 13.24
CA GLY A 93 8.87 19.64 12.53
C GLY A 93 8.00 19.08 11.39
N GLU A 94 8.09 17.78 11.05
CA GLU A 94 7.26 17.16 10.02
C GLU A 94 5.85 16.84 10.56
N ASP A 95 4.80 17.32 9.88
CA ASP A 95 3.42 16.96 10.21
C ASP A 95 3.10 15.51 9.78
N ALA A 96 2.07 14.90 10.38
CA ALA A 96 1.63 13.55 10.03
C ALA A 96 1.28 13.41 8.54
N VAL A 97 0.72 14.45 7.91
CA VAL A 97 0.41 14.43 6.46
C VAL A 97 1.67 14.44 5.62
N GLN A 98 2.67 15.26 5.98
CA GLN A 98 3.94 15.33 5.26
C GLN A 98 4.70 14.00 5.38
N PHE A 99 4.68 13.39 6.56
CA PHE A 99 5.27 12.08 6.78
C PHE A 99 4.57 10.99 5.96
N ALA A 100 3.23 10.97 5.95
CA ALA A 100 2.44 10.04 5.15
C ALA A 100 2.76 10.19 3.65
N ASN A 101 2.85 11.42 3.15
CA ASN A 101 3.23 11.70 1.76
C ASN A 101 4.65 11.21 1.45
N ARG A 102 5.62 11.41 2.35
CA ARG A 102 6.99 10.90 2.15
C ARG A 102 7.05 9.38 2.10
N VAL A 103 6.31 8.69 2.97
CA VAL A 103 6.22 7.22 2.96
C VAL A 103 5.52 6.74 1.69
N LYS A 104 4.44 7.41 1.28
CA LYS A 104 3.75 7.17 0.01
C LYS A 104 4.70 7.29 -1.18
N SER A 105 5.47 8.37 -1.26
CA SER A 105 6.42 8.58 -2.36
C SER A 105 7.54 7.53 -2.39
N ALA A 106 8.00 7.06 -1.22
CA ALA A 106 8.98 5.97 -1.15
C ALA A 106 8.41 4.67 -1.74
N ILE A 107 7.17 4.32 -1.39
CA ILE A 107 6.47 3.13 -1.91
C ILE A 107 6.21 3.28 -3.42
N ALA A 108 5.71 4.43 -3.87
CA ALA A 108 5.38 4.68 -5.26
C ALA A 108 6.62 4.61 -6.16
N ARG A 109 7.74 5.21 -5.71
CA ARG A 109 9.03 5.13 -6.41
C ARG A 109 9.53 3.70 -6.56
N GLN A 110 9.40 2.89 -5.50
CA GLN A 110 9.81 1.48 -5.55
C GLN A 110 8.92 0.65 -6.47
N GLY A 111 7.60 0.87 -6.45
CA GLY A 111 6.64 0.16 -7.30
C GLY A 111 6.59 0.65 -8.75
N GLY A 112 7.25 1.77 -9.07
CA GLY A 112 7.11 2.45 -10.37
C GLY A 112 5.68 2.91 -10.62
N LEU A 113 4.99 3.37 -9.57
CA LEU A 113 3.59 3.78 -9.59
C LEU A 113 3.50 5.31 -9.68
N THR A 114 2.47 5.82 -10.35
CA THR A 114 2.24 7.27 -10.45
C THR A 114 1.68 7.81 -9.14
N GLU A 115 2.34 8.81 -8.57
CA GLU A 115 1.88 9.51 -7.38
C GLU A 115 0.70 10.42 -7.73
N LEU A 116 -0.49 10.16 -7.19
CA LEU A 116 -1.59 11.11 -7.28
C LEU A 116 -1.42 12.20 -6.21
N PRO A 117 -1.43 13.50 -6.58
CA PRO A 117 -1.37 14.60 -5.63
C PRO A 117 -2.63 14.65 -4.75
N TRP A 118 -2.52 15.39 -3.64
CA TRP A 118 -3.62 15.65 -2.72
C TRP A 118 -4.63 16.61 -3.35
#